data_AF-A0A7Y1UTF7-F1
#
_entry.id   AF-A0A7Y1UTF7-F1
#
_cell.length_a   1.000
_cell.length_b   1.000
_cell.length_c   1.000
_cell.angle_alpha   90.00
_cell.angle_beta   90.00
_cell.angle_gamma   90.00
#
_symmetry.space_group_name_H-M   'P 1'
#
loop_
_entity.id
_entity.type
_entity.pdbx_description
1 polymer ?
#
loop_
_entity_poly.entity_id
_entity_poly.type
_entity_poly.pdbx_seq_one_letter_code
_entity_poly.pdbx_strand_id
1 'polypeptide(L)'
;MFEFVGSPVPVRPDLKYSYINTWLHFARPGPTLTGAERIELLTAVRGNAESSTASAWFGPAVAELARTLYSKPTAVNGSIVAAAAEEAGDPTTVEVIGLVSMLAAVDGTHRALGADLEGFPPPQPGDPTGVIAEGLKRRRTHIPVPPGPIPVVLDLLPDEGAAFQSLFGPQYMTGWEMAMNDFRRHPGLDRAQMEIVSSRTSMHNECFY
;
A
#
# COMPACT_ATOMS: atom_id res chain seq x y z
N MET A 1 -6.87 -18.30 -5.10
CA MET A 1 -6.12 -17.06 -4.83
C MET A 1 -7.03 -15.93 -5.29
N PHE A 2 -7.62 -15.17 -4.37
CA PHE A 2 -8.65 -14.14 -4.64
C PHE A 2 -9.94 -14.66 -5.31
N GLU A 3 -10.56 -15.64 -4.67
CA GLU A 3 -11.86 -16.15 -5.11
C GLU A 3 -13.02 -15.24 -4.72
N PHE A 4 -12.86 -14.42 -3.67
CA PHE A 4 -13.90 -13.58 -3.07
C PHE A 4 -15.13 -14.39 -2.64
N VAL A 5 -14.88 -15.53 -1.98
CA VAL A 5 -15.95 -16.33 -1.36
C VAL A 5 -16.73 -15.43 -0.40
N GLY A 6 -18.06 -15.40 -0.54
CA GLY A 6 -18.95 -14.54 0.25
C GLY A 6 -19.29 -13.19 -0.37
N SER A 7 -18.64 -12.76 -1.45
CA SER A 7 -18.95 -11.48 -2.10
C SER A 7 -20.38 -11.45 -2.65
N PRO A 8 -21.19 -10.40 -2.34
CA PRO A 8 -22.57 -10.28 -2.82
C PRO A 8 -22.65 -9.88 -4.30
N VAL A 9 -21.52 -9.51 -4.92
CA VAL A 9 -21.44 -9.06 -6.31
C VAL A 9 -20.25 -9.72 -7.02
N PRO A 10 -20.31 -9.88 -8.36
CA PRO A 10 -19.15 -10.33 -9.14
C PRO A 10 -17.97 -9.36 -8.98
N VAL A 11 -16.78 -9.91 -8.77
CA VAL A 11 -15.54 -9.12 -8.75
C VAL A 11 -14.87 -9.20 -10.11
N ARG A 12 -14.48 -8.02 -10.63
CA ARG A 12 -13.91 -7.90 -11.97
C ARG A 12 -12.58 -8.66 -12.08
N PRO A 13 -12.28 -9.31 -13.23
CA PRO A 13 -11.03 -10.05 -13.41
C PRO A 13 -9.77 -9.19 -13.26
N ASP A 14 -9.77 -7.95 -13.76
CA ASP A 14 -8.64 -7.02 -13.67
C ASP A 14 -8.25 -6.71 -12.21
N LEU A 15 -9.24 -6.55 -11.32
CA LEU A 15 -9.01 -6.43 -9.87
C LEU A 15 -8.37 -7.69 -9.30
N LYS A 16 -8.91 -8.88 -9.60
CA LYS A 16 -8.34 -10.15 -9.13
C LYS A 16 -6.88 -10.31 -9.56
N TYR A 17 -6.57 -10.03 -10.83
CA TYR A 17 -5.21 -10.10 -11.34
C TYR A 17 -4.28 -9.11 -10.64
N SER A 18 -4.73 -7.87 -10.41
CA SER A 18 -3.93 -6.88 -9.69
C SER A 18 -3.62 -7.34 -8.26
N TYR A 19 -4.57 -7.95 -7.56
CA TYR A 19 -4.38 -8.41 -6.17
C TYR A 19 -3.45 -9.62 -6.10
N ILE A 20 -3.58 -10.55 -7.05
CA ILE A 20 -2.62 -11.66 -7.21
C ILE A 20 -1.21 -11.11 -7.38
N ASN A 21 -1.02 -10.14 -8.26
CA ASN A 21 0.29 -9.53 -8.49
C ASN A 21 0.83 -8.83 -7.24
N THR A 22 -0.01 -8.10 -6.49
CA THR A 22 0.37 -7.49 -5.21
C THR A 22 0.78 -8.53 -4.18
N TRP A 23 0.08 -9.66 -4.09
CA TRP A 23 0.46 -10.74 -3.16
C TRP A 23 1.78 -11.40 -3.54
N LEU A 24 2.00 -11.64 -4.83
CA LEU A 24 3.27 -12.15 -5.32
C LEU A 24 4.41 -11.16 -5.09
N HIS A 25 4.13 -9.85 -5.18
CA HIS A 25 5.08 -8.78 -4.85
C HIS A 25 5.46 -8.80 -3.38
N PHE A 26 4.50 -8.96 -2.46
CA PHE A 26 4.76 -9.07 -1.03
C PHE A 26 5.71 -10.22 -0.67
N ALA A 27 5.60 -11.35 -1.36
CA ALA A 27 6.46 -12.49 -1.09
C ALA A 27 7.87 -12.36 -1.68
N ARG A 28 8.12 -11.45 -2.63
CA ARG A 28 9.45 -11.26 -3.21
C ARG A 28 10.31 -10.35 -2.34
N PRO A 29 11.64 -10.57 -2.29
CA PRO A 29 12.56 -9.55 -1.82
C PRO A 29 12.33 -8.24 -2.57
N GLY A 30 12.38 -7.12 -1.88
CA GLY A 30 12.43 -5.82 -2.54
C GLY A 30 13.54 -4.96 -2.00
N PRO A 31 13.43 -3.63 -2.05
CA PRO A 31 14.60 -2.76 -1.97
C PRO A 31 15.43 -2.89 -0.70
N THR A 32 14.77 -3.01 0.45
CA THR A 32 15.41 -3.06 1.78
C THR A 32 15.09 -4.33 2.56
N LEU A 33 13.98 -5.00 2.24
CA LEU A 33 13.52 -6.18 2.98
C LEU A 33 13.55 -7.44 2.12
N THR A 34 13.89 -8.56 2.75
CA THR A 34 13.71 -9.89 2.17
C THR A 34 12.22 -10.25 2.08
N GLY A 35 11.88 -11.25 1.26
CA GLY A 35 10.51 -11.75 1.19
C GLY A 35 9.97 -12.24 2.53
N ALA A 36 10.82 -12.85 3.37
CA ALA A 36 10.44 -13.35 4.69
C ALA A 36 10.07 -12.21 5.65
N GLU A 37 10.89 -11.16 5.68
CA GLU A 37 10.68 -9.97 6.49
C GLU A 37 9.39 -9.25 6.11
N ARG A 38 9.12 -9.10 4.80
CA ARG A 38 7.87 -8.51 4.29
C ARG A 38 6.63 -9.28 4.76
N ILE A 39 6.63 -10.61 4.61
CA ILE A 39 5.50 -11.44 5.03
C ILE A 39 5.34 -11.41 6.56
N GLU A 40 6.43 -11.40 7.31
CA GLU A 40 6.41 -11.26 8.78
C GLU A 40 5.74 -9.95 9.20
N LEU A 41 6.19 -8.81 8.65
CA LEU A 41 5.60 -7.48 8.90
C LEU A 41 4.10 -7.47 8.60
N LEU A 42 3.71 -7.91 7.41
CA LEU A 42 2.32 -7.87 6.96
C LEU A 42 1.43 -8.79 7.79
N THR A 43 1.95 -9.95 8.22
CA THR A 43 1.27 -10.86 9.14
C THR A 43 1.06 -10.24 10.51
N ALA A 44 2.12 -9.63 11.08
CA ALA A 44 2.05 -8.97 12.38
C ALA A 44 1.02 -7.84 12.39
N VAL A 45 1.03 -6.99 11.36
CA VAL A 45 0.12 -5.85 11.21
C VAL A 45 -1.33 -6.31 11.03
N ARG A 46 -1.57 -7.33 10.18
CA ARG A 46 -2.92 -7.88 9.97
C ARG A 46 -3.49 -8.57 11.22
N GLY A 47 -2.63 -9.22 12.01
CA GLY A 47 -3.02 -9.97 13.22
C GLY A 47 -3.42 -9.11 14.42
N ASN A 48 -3.27 -7.78 14.36
CA ASN A 48 -3.61 -6.87 15.45
C ASN A 48 -2.92 -7.22 16.79
N ALA A 49 -1.76 -7.87 16.73
CA ALA A 49 -1.04 -8.28 17.93
C ALA A 49 -0.53 -7.03 18.66
N GLU A 50 -1.24 -6.62 19.73
CA GLU A 50 -0.79 -5.60 20.68
C GLU A 50 0.62 -5.88 21.24
N SER A 51 1.11 -7.13 21.07
CA SER A 51 2.37 -7.66 21.55
C SER A 51 3.47 -7.83 20.48
N SER A 52 3.29 -7.42 19.22
CA SER A 52 4.37 -7.51 18.20
C SER A 52 5.36 -6.35 18.33
N THR A 53 5.95 -6.22 19.51
CA THR A 53 6.98 -5.24 19.85
C THR A 53 8.30 -5.67 19.22
N ALA A 54 8.63 -5.11 18.06
CA ALA A 54 9.87 -5.34 17.31
C ALA A 54 10.10 -6.79 16.83
N SER A 55 10.37 -6.96 15.54
CA SER A 55 11.00 -8.21 15.06
C SER A 55 12.51 -8.14 15.25
N ALA A 56 13.23 -9.17 14.82
CA ALA A 56 14.69 -9.12 14.76
C ALA A 56 15.23 -7.99 13.87
N TRP A 57 14.43 -7.46 12.93
CA TRP A 57 14.87 -6.49 11.92
C TRP A 57 14.13 -5.15 11.94
N PHE A 58 12.91 -5.05 12.50
CA PHE A 58 12.24 -3.76 12.70
C PHE A 58 12.00 -3.47 14.18
N GLY A 59 12.24 -2.23 14.57
CA GLY A 59 12.04 -1.76 15.94
C GLY A 59 10.62 -1.25 16.21
N PRO A 60 10.40 -0.64 17.39
CA PRO A 60 9.10 -0.15 17.80
C PRO A 60 8.56 0.99 16.92
N ALA A 61 9.41 1.87 16.36
CA ALA A 61 8.94 3.01 15.58
C ALA A 61 8.36 2.57 14.23
N VAL A 62 9.03 1.63 13.55
CA VAL A 62 8.51 1.01 12.32
C VAL A 62 7.21 0.23 12.61
N ALA A 63 7.15 -0.51 13.71
CA ALA A 63 5.95 -1.24 14.11
C ALA A 63 4.76 -0.30 14.37
N GLU A 64 5.01 0.83 15.05
CA GLU A 64 3.99 1.86 15.29
C GLU A 64 3.47 2.47 13.99
N LEU A 65 4.37 2.84 13.07
CA LEU A 65 3.99 3.37 11.76
C LEU A 65 3.13 2.36 10.99
N ALA A 66 3.57 1.12 10.89
CA ALA A 66 2.87 0.07 10.16
C ALA A 66 1.47 -0.21 10.73
N ARG A 67 1.36 -0.36 12.06
CA ARG A 67 0.07 -0.56 12.73
C ARG A 67 -0.86 0.63 12.55
N THR A 68 -0.33 1.86 12.65
CA THR A 68 -1.13 3.09 12.51
C THR A 68 -1.64 3.24 11.09
N LEU A 69 -0.80 3.02 10.08
CA LEU A 69 -1.20 3.01 8.67
C LEU A 69 -2.35 2.04 8.39
N TYR A 70 -2.26 0.82 8.93
CA TYR A 70 -3.26 -0.22 8.67
C TYR A 70 -4.60 0.00 9.38
N SER A 71 -4.55 0.41 10.66
CA SER A 71 -5.74 0.43 11.53
C SER A 71 -6.34 1.82 11.74
N LYS A 72 -5.52 2.88 11.68
CA LYS A 72 -5.93 4.24 11.98
C LYS A 72 -5.13 5.25 11.13
N PRO A 73 -5.27 5.20 9.78
CA PRO A 73 -4.45 6.01 8.88
C PRO A 73 -4.56 7.53 9.15
N THR A 74 -5.70 8.01 9.66
CA THR A 74 -5.89 9.42 10.07
C THR A 74 -4.97 9.87 11.21
N ALA A 75 -4.39 8.94 11.97
CA ALA A 75 -3.47 9.27 13.06
C ALA A 75 -2.01 9.33 12.60
N VAL A 76 -1.69 8.94 11.37
CA VAL A 76 -0.33 9.04 10.83
C VAL A 76 0.05 10.50 10.69
N ASN A 77 1.21 10.86 11.22
CA ASN A 77 1.71 12.23 11.21
C ASN A 77 3.23 12.26 11.02
N GLY A 78 3.79 13.47 10.86
CA GLY A 78 5.21 13.65 10.61
C GLY A 78 6.13 13.09 11.69
N SER A 79 5.73 13.11 12.97
CA SER A 79 6.55 12.53 14.04
C SER A 79 6.63 11.02 13.97
N ILE A 80 5.52 10.33 13.67
CA ILE A 80 5.52 8.86 13.51
C ILE A 80 6.43 8.45 12.34
N VAL A 81 6.32 9.15 11.21
CA VAL A 81 7.14 8.87 10.02
C VAL A 81 8.61 9.19 10.28
N ALA A 82 8.92 10.30 10.96
CA ALA A 82 10.28 10.67 11.30
C ALA A 82 10.94 9.66 12.25
N ALA A 83 10.22 9.19 13.27
CA ALA A 83 10.73 8.19 14.19
C ALA A 83 11.08 6.87 13.48
N ALA A 84 10.23 6.41 12.56
CA ALA A 84 10.53 5.23 11.74
C ALA A 84 11.74 5.44 10.82
N ALA A 85 11.87 6.63 10.23
CA ALA A 85 13.01 6.97 9.38
C ALA A 85 14.34 7.10 10.15
N GLU A 86 14.30 7.59 11.39
CA GLU A 86 15.44 7.61 12.31
C GLU A 86 15.87 6.20 12.73
N GLU A 87 14.91 5.29 12.93
CA GLU A 87 15.17 3.90 13.33
C GLU A 87 15.69 3.02 12.19
N ALA A 88 15.06 3.07 11.01
CA ALA A 88 15.29 2.10 9.93
C ALA A 88 15.75 2.73 8.60
N GLY A 89 15.87 4.06 8.55
CA GLY A 89 16.18 4.81 7.32
C GLY A 89 14.96 5.10 6.44
N ASP A 90 15.11 6.11 5.59
CA ASP A 90 14.07 6.51 4.63
C ASP A 90 13.65 5.39 3.68
N PRO A 91 14.56 4.62 3.05
CA PRO A 91 14.17 3.54 2.14
C PRO A 91 13.26 2.51 2.81
N THR A 92 13.65 1.98 3.98
CA THR A 92 12.84 1.00 4.72
C THR A 92 11.49 1.57 5.13
N THR A 93 11.46 2.83 5.57
CA THR A 93 10.22 3.52 5.95
C THR A 93 9.27 3.65 4.76
N VAL A 94 9.77 4.00 3.57
CA VAL A 94 8.96 4.07 2.35
C VAL A 94 8.46 2.70 1.93
N GLU A 95 9.27 1.66 2.06
CA GLU A 95 8.87 0.29 1.76
C GLU A 95 7.70 -0.16 2.65
N VAL A 96 7.81 0.07 3.97
CA VAL A 96 6.75 -0.20 4.94
C VAL A 96 5.47 0.55 4.61
N ILE A 97 5.57 1.85 4.27
CA ILE A 97 4.42 2.66 3.85
C ILE A 97 3.74 2.03 2.63
N GLY A 98 4.50 1.66 1.60
CA GLY A 98 3.98 1.06 0.37
C GLY A 98 3.28 -0.28 0.63
N LEU A 99 3.97 -1.20 1.31
CA LEU A 99 3.47 -2.54 1.61
C LEU A 99 2.16 -2.49 2.43
N VAL A 100 2.15 -1.72 3.52
CA VAL A 100 1.00 -1.64 4.43
C VAL A 100 -0.17 -0.92 3.77
N SER A 101 0.08 0.12 2.96
CA SER A 101 -0.99 0.83 2.24
C SER A 101 -1.66 -0.08 1.21
N MET A 102 -0.87 -0.85 0.44
CA MET A 102 -1.41 -1.83 -0.51
C MET A 102 -2.20 -2.93 0.20
N LEU A 103 -1.69 -3.42 1.34
CA LEU A 103 -2.38 -4.41 2.16
C LEU A 103 -3.73 -3.88 2.66
N ALA A 104 -3.74 -2.67 3.24
CA ALA A 104 -4.95 -2.03 3.74
C ALA A 104 -6.00 -1.84 2.64
N ALA A 105 -5.57 -1.47 1.42
CA ALA A 105 -6.47 -1.31 0.28
C ALA A 105 -7.13 -2.63 -0.15
N VAL A 106 -6.36 -3.72 -0.24
CA VAL A 106 -6.89 -5.04 -0.63
C VAL A 106 -7.75 -5.64 0.48
N ASP A 107 -7.30 -5.62 1.74
CA ASP A 107 -8.07 -6.12 2.88
C ASP A 107 -9.34 -5.30 3.10
N GLY A 108 -9.27 -3.98 2.94
CA GLY A 108 -10.43 -3.08 2.98
C GLY A 108 -11.48 -3.45 1.95
N THR A 109 -11.05 -3.81 0.73
CA THR A 109 -11.97 -4.29 -0.32
C THR A 109 -12.64 -5.61 0.06
N HIS A 110 -11.90 -6.56 0.61
CA HIS A 110 -12.48 -7.84 1.08
C HIS A 110 -13.51 -7.60 2.17
N ARG A 111 -13.18 -6.79 3.18
CA ARG A 111 -14.11 -6.42 4.26
C ARG A 111 -15.37 -5.74 3.73
N ALA A 112 -15.22 -4.79 2.80
CA ALA A 112 -16.34 -4.08 2.21
C ALA A 112 -17.28 -5.01 1.42
N LEU A 113 -16.74 -6.08 0.85
CA LEU A 113 -17.50 -7.12 0.14
C LEU A 113 -17.98 -8.25 1.05
N GLY A 114 -17.65 -8.24 2.34
CA GLY A 114 -17.94 -9.35 3.25
C GLY A 114 -17.23 -10.66 2.86
N ALA A 115 -16.12 -10.57 2.12
CA ALA A 115 -15.31 -11.72 1.73
C ALA A 115 -14.21 -11.99 2.79
N ASP A 116 -13.82 -13.26 2.89
CA ASP A 116 -12.69 -13.67 3.73
C ASP A 116 -11.38 -13.00 3.27
N LEU A 117 -10.50 -12.65 4.22
CA LEU A 117 -9.18 -12.10 3.88
C LEU A 117 -8.30 -13.17 3.24
N GLU A 118 -7.65 -12.84 2.12
CA GLU A 118 -6.75 -13.76 1.44
C GLU A 118 -5.46 -13.98 2.25
N GLY A 119 -5.09 -15.25 2.48
CA GLY A 119 -3.84 -15.62 3.13
C GLY A 119 -2.61 -15.17 2.34
N PHE A 120 -1.48 -14.96 3.03
CA PHE A 120 -0.23 -14.60 2.37
C PHE A 120 0.39 -15.81 1.66
N PRO A 121 1.04 -15.62 0.49
CA PRO A 121 1.82 -16.68 -0.12
C PRO A 121 3.11 -16.92 0.68
N PRO A 122 3.77 -18.08 0.52
CA PRO A 122 5.05 -18.33 1.15
C PRO A 122 6.10 -17.30 0.66
N PRO A 123 6.98 -16.81 1.54
CA PRO A 123 8.03 -15.87 1.14
C PRO A 123 8.99 -16.53 0.15
N GLN A 124 9.41 -15.76 -0.84
CA GLN A 124 10.45 -16.16 -1.79
C GLN A 124 11.83 -15.83 -1.20
N PRO A 125 12.83 -16.73 -1.37
CA PRO A 125 14.17 -16.50 -0.87
C PRO A 125 14.88 -15.40 -1.68
N GLY A 126 15.88 -14.78 -1.06
CA GLY A 126 16.75 -13.81 -1.69
C GLY A 126 17.01 -12.60 -0.79
N ASP A 127 18.14 -11.96 -1.03
CA ASP A 127 18.53 -10.73 -0.35
C ASP A 127 17.74 -9.53 -0.89
N PRO A 128 17.64 -8.42 -0.13
CA PRO A 128 17.07 -7.19 -0.63
C PRO A 128 17.75 -6.74 -1.93
N THR A 129 16.96 -6.20 -2.85
CA THR A 129 17.42 -5.83 -4.21
C THR A 129 18.36 -4.63 -4.19
N GLY A 130 18.28 -3.76 -3.17
CA GLY A 130 19.07 -2.55 -3.07
C GLY A 130 18.72 -1.47 -4.11
N VAL A 131 17.63 -1.64 -4.86
CA VAL A 131 17.20 -0.71 -5.91
C VAL A 131 16.51 0.50 -5.27
N ILE A 132 17.28 1.56 -5.02
CA ILE A 132 16.83 2.77 -4.33
C ILE A 132 17.21 3.99 -5.18
N ALA A 133 16.27 4.91 -5.40
CA ALA A 133 16.53 6.14 -6.14
C ALA A 133 17.37 7.12 -5.32
N GLU A 134 18.31 7.81 -5.98
CA GLU A 134 19.21 8.77 -5.33
C GLU A 134 18.77 10.22 -5.52
N GLY A 135 19.27 11.11 -4.65
CA GLY A 135 19.12 12.56 -4.80
C GLY A 135 17.73 13.13 -4.52
N LEU A 136 16.78 12.29 -4.09
CA LEU A 136 15.44 12.72 -3.68
C LEU A 136 15.47 13.51 -2.36
N LYS A 137 14.51 14.41 -2.19
CA LYS A 137 14.44 15.33 -1.04
C LYS A 137 13.04 15.36 -0.48
N ARG A 138 12.92 15.64 0.82
CA ARG A 138 11.65 15.96 1.48
C ARG A 138 11.17 17.34 1.00
N ARG A 139 10.22 17.39 0.07
CA ARG A 139 9.70 18.63 -0.52
C ARG A 139 8.37 19.01 0.12
N ARG A 140 8.40 19.36 1.41
CA ARG A 140 7.20 19.51 2.28
C ARG A 140 6.44 18.19 2.49
N THR A 141 7.12 17.07 2.31
CA THR A 141 6.65 15.71 2.56
C THR A 141 7.40 15.11 3.74
N HIS A 142 6.85 14.06 4.36
CA HIS A 142 7.50 13.38 5.48
C HIS A 142 8.63 12.42 5.03
N ILE A 143 8.58 11.97 3.78
CA ILE A 143 9.60 11.11 3.13
C ILE A 143 10.22 11.79 1.90
N PRO A 144 11.42 11.37 1.44
CA PRO A 144 11.99 11.81 0.18
C PRO A 144 11.11 11.40 -1.01
N VAL A 145 10.79 12.34 -1.89
CA VAL A 145 9.93 12.09 -3.06
C VAL A 145 10.52 12.70 -4.33
N PRO A 146 10.29 12.11 -5.51
CA PRO A 146 10.57 12.78 -6.77
C PRO A 146 9.68 14.03 -6.95
N PRO A 147 10.10 15.00 -7.77
CA PRO A 147 9.19 16.04 -8.22
C PRO A 147 8.13 15.42 -9.12
N GLY A 148 6.86 15.75 -8.92
CA GLY A 148 5.78 15.22 -9.75
C GLY A 148 4.42 15.18 -9.07
N PRO A 149 3.44 14.52 -9.70
CA PRO A 149 2.12 14.32 -9.13
C PRO A 149 2.17 13.31 -7.96
N ILE A 150 1.16 13.34 -7.09
CA ILE A 150 1.09 12.47 -5.89
C ILE A 150 1.35 10.97 -6.16
N PRO A 151 0.91 10.36 -7.29
CA PRO A 151 1.10 8.93 -7.48
C PRO A 151 2.56 8.45 -7.57
N VAL A 152 3.55 9.35 -7.69
CA VAL A 152 4.99 9.01 -7.65
C VAL A 152 5.61 9.08 -6.24
N VAL A 153 4.80 9.18 -5.18
CA VAL A 153 5.26 9.38 -3.79
C VAL A 153 6.12 8.22 -3.26
N LEU A 154 5.98 7.02 -3.83
CA LEU A 154 6.75 5.82 -3.42
C LEU A 154 8.01 5.59 -4.26
N ASP A 155 8.28 6.42 -5.28
CA ASP A 155 9.35 6.20 -6.26
C ASP A 155 10.77 6.49 -5.73
N LEU A 156 10.92 6.77 -4.42
CA LEU A 156 12.20 6.49 -3.75
C LEU A 156 12.60 5.02 -3.96
N LEU A 157 11.59 4.15 -4.05
CA LEU A 157 11.69 2.74 -4.33
C LEU A 157 10.94 2.44 -5.64
N PRO A 158 11.63 2.47 -6.80
CA PRO A 158 10.97 2.35 -8.10
C PRO A 158 10.08 1.12 -8.24
N ASP A 159 10.51 -0.03 -7.72
CA ASP A 159 9.75 -1.28 -7.76
C ASP A 159 8.48 -1.21 -6.91
N GLU A 160 8.52 -0.53 -5.75
CA GLU A 160 7.35 -0.32 -4.91
C GLU A 160 6.36 0.68 -5.52
N GLY A 161 6.87 1.75 -6.14
CA GLY A 161 6.07 2.68 -6.92
C GLY A 161 5.35 1.97 -8.07
N ALA A 162 6.05 1.12 -8.81
CA ALA A 162 5.46 0.33 -9.90
C ALA A 162 4.39 -0.65 -9.39
N ALA A 163 4.64 -1.34 -8.27
CA ALA A 163 3.67 -2.24 -7.65
C ALA A 163 2.40 -1.48 -7.20
N PHE A 164 2.57 -0.33 -6.56
CA PHE A 164 1.46 0.55 -6.17
C PHE A 164 0.64 0.99 -7.39
N GLN A 165 1.28 1.47 -8.46
CA GLN A 165 0.59 1.88 -9.69
C GLN A 165 -0.21 0.74 -10.33
N SER A 166 0.35 -0.47 -10.32
CA SER A 166 -0.29 -1.67 -10.85
C SER A 166 -1.56 -2.07 -10.09
N LEU A 167 -1.62 -1.76 -8.78
CA LEU A 167 -2.80 -1.93 -7.95
C LEU A 167 -3.80 -0.77 -8.09
N PHE A 168 -3.28 0.45 -8.13
CA PHE A 168 -4.04 1.70 -8.15
C PHE A 168 -5.02 1.79 -9.33
N GLY A 169 -4.55 1.47 -10.54
CA GLY A 169 -5.34 1.59 -11.76
C GLY A 169 -6.65 0.78 -11.73
N PRO A 170 -6.59 -0.54 -11.50
CA PRO A 170 -7.78 -1.37 -11.36
C PRO A 170 -8.67 -0.99 -10.18
N GLN A 171 -8.12 -0.60 -9.03
CA GLN A 171 -8.94 -0.18 -7.88
C GLN A 171 -9.67 1.15 -8.10
N TYR A 172 -9.07 2.06 -8.86
CA TYR A 172 -9.59 3.41 -9.08
C TYR A 172 -9.55 3.77 -10.56
N MET A 173 -8.48 4.43 -10.98
CA MET A 173 -8.16 4.88 -12.34
C MET A 173 -6.66 4.94 -12.48
N THR A 174 -6.13 4.57 -13.64
CA THR A 174 -4.74 4.87 -14.00
C THR A 174 -4.54 6.39 -14.12
N GLY A 175 -3.29 6.86 -14.03
CA GLY A 175 -3.00 8.29 -14.22
C GLY A 175 -3.48 8.85 -15.57
N TRP A 176 -3.49 8.02 -16.61
CA TRP A 176 -4.06 8.39 -17.91
C TRP A 176 -5.59 8.50 -17.86
N GLU A 177 -6.28 7.54 -17.26
CA GLU A 177 -7.75 7.56 -17.10
C GLU A 177 -8.22 8.75 -16.25
N MET A 178 -7.43 9.16 -15.25
CA MET A 178 -7.74 10.36 -14.44
C MET A 178 -7.75 11.65 -15.26
N ALA A 179 -6.98 11.73 -16.35
CA ALA A 179 -6.95 12.89 -17.24
C ALA A 179 -8.16 12.97 -18.19
N MET A 180 -8.99 11.93 -18.24
CA MET A 180 -10.14 11.82 -19.13
C MET A 180 -11.43 12.18 -18.38
N ASN A 181 -12.03 13.34 -18.68
CA ASN A 181 -13.26 13.80 -18.03
C ASN A 181 -14.47 12.89 -18.31
N ASP A 182 -14.45 12.17 -19.43
CA ASP A 182 -15.49 11.25 -19.89
C ASP A 182 -15.19 9.79 -19.54
N PHE A 183 -14.17 9.53 -18.72
CA PHE A 183 -13.83 8.17 -18.30
C PHE A 183 -15.06 7.47 -17.70
N ARG A 184 -15.27 6.22 -18.13
CA ARG A 184 -16.31 5.37 -17.59
C ARG A 184 -15.81 3.96 -17.49
N ARG A 185 -16.01 3.36 -16.32
CA ARG A 185 -15.75 1.94 -16.13
C ARG A 185 -17.02 1.14 -16.38
N HIS A 186 -16.95 0.16 -17.28
CA HIS A 186 -18.09 -0.71 -17.58
C HIS A 186 -17.71 -2.20 -17.43
N PRO A 187 -18.41 -2.97 -16.58
CA PRO A 187 -19.39 -2.50 -15.59
C PRO A 187 -18.71 -1.65 -14.50
N GLY A 188 -19.45 -0.71 -13.90
CA GLY A 188 -18.93 0.13 -12.81
C GLY A 188 -19.41 1.57 -12.85
N LEU A 189 -18.67 2.41 -12.13
CA LEU A 189 -18.94 3.83 -11.97
C LEU A 189 -18.40 4.64 -13.15
N ASP A 190 -19.08 5.73 -13.47
CA ASP A 190 -18.50 6.78 -14.32
C ASP A 190 -17.56 7.70 -13.53
N ARG A 191 -16.85 8.60 -14.23
CA ARG A 191 -15.92 9.57 -13.64
C ARG A 191 -16.55 10.34 -12.48
N ALA A 192 -17.73 10.92 -12.66
CA ALA A 192 -18.37 11.75 -11.64
C ALA A 192 -18.74 10.95 -10.40
N GLN A 193 -19.26 9.74 -10.58
CA GLN A 193 -19.57 8.82 -9.48
C GLN A 193 -18.32 8.39 -8.72
N MET A 194 -17.23 8.07 -9.43
CA MET A 194 -15.94 7.76 -8.80
C MET A 194 -15.45 8.93 -7.96
N GLU A 195 -15.51 10.16 -8.47
CA GLU A 195 -15.06 11.35 -7.74
C GLU A 195 -15.87 11.62 -6.47
N ILE A 196 -17.18 11.37 -6.50
CA ILE A 196 -18.03 11.52 -5.31
C ILE A 196 -17.63 10.49 -4.24
N VAL A 197 -17.32 9.25 -4.63
CA VAL A 197 -16.88 8.22 -3.69
C VAL A 197 -15.50 8.54 -3.13
N SER A 198 -14.56 8.95 -3.99
CA SER A 198 -13.19 9.25 -3.56
C SER A 198 -13.12 10.53 -2.72
N SER A 199 -13.82 11.61 -3.09
CA SER A 199 -13.93 12.83 -2.25
C SER A 199 -14.48 12.54 -0.85
N ARG A 200 -15.54 11.72 -0.74
CA ARG A 200 -16.07 11.29 0.57
C ARG A 200 -15.06 10.44 1.33
N THR A 201 -14.38 9.52 0.65
CA THR A 201 -13.33 8.68 1.26
C THR A 201 -12.19 9.54 1.80
N SER A 202 -11.72 10.52 1.02
CA SER A 202 -10.68 11.46 1.44
C SER A 202 -11.13 12.33 2.61
N MET A 203 -12.36 12.85 2.58
CA MET A 203 -12.92 13.63 3.69
C MET A 203 -12.98 12.81 4.99
N HIS A 204 -13.38 11.52 4.92
CA HIS A 204 -13.40 10.64 6.09
C HIS A 204 -12.02 10.27 6.61
N ASN A 205 -11.01 10.25 5.73
CA ASN A 205 -9.62 9.93 6.08
C ASN A 205 -8.76 11.19 6.30
N GLU A 206 -9.36 12.39 6.32
CA GLU A 206 -8.64 13.67 6.44
C GLU A 206 -7.47 13.81 5.44
N CYS A 207 -7.65 13.22 4.25
CA CYS A 207 -6.66 13.20 3.19
C CYS A 207 -6.94 14.28 2.15
N PHE A 208 -5.88 14.70 1.44
CA PHE A 208 -6.01 15.57 0.28
C PHE A 208 -6.79 14.85 -0.84
N TYR A 209 -7.60 15.61 -1.58
CA TYR A 209 -8.35 15.17 -2.74
C TYR A 209 -8.29 16.24 -3.83
#